data_AF-A0A2V6RIY5-F1
#
_entry.id   AF-A0A2V6RIY5-F1
#
_cell.length_a   1.000
_cell.length_b   1.000
_cell.length_c   1.000
_cell.angle_alpha   90.00
_cell.angle_beta   90.00
_cell.angle_gamma   90.00
#
_symmetry.space_group_name_H-M   'P 1'
#
loop_
_entity.id
_entity.type
_entity.pdbx_description
1 polymer ?
#
loop_
_entity_poly.entity_id
_entity_poly.type
_entity_poly.pdbx_seq_one_letter_code
_entity_poly.pdbx_strand_id
1 'polypeptide(L)'
;ATGGEKLLGEATLHHALPATTSFVSPKAGAAGVATKNLKITWSPVKNLTAYTLNLEQRGKSASLTAHVPGSVSSFAVPDGLLLPGTEYQLALGTVSKTGNISLVETTFRTAANPR
;
A
#
# COMPACT_ATOMS: atom_id res chain seq x y z
N ALA A 1 53.87 -6.19 -12.94
CA ALA A 1 53.19 -6.21 -11.63
C ALA A 1 51.82 -5.56 -11.81
N THR A 2 50.73 -6.30 -11.68
CA THR A 2 49.36 -5.78 -11.76
C THR A 2 48.90 -5.36 -10.36
N GLY A 3 48.79 -4.05 -10.11
CA GLY A 3 48.29 -3.52 -8.85
C GLY A 3 46.76 -3.63 -8.79
N GLY A 4 46.23 -4.48 -7.93
CA GLY A 4 44.80 -4.51 -7.63
C GLY A 4 44.48 -3.52 -6.51
N GLU A 5 43.48 -2.67 -6.72
CA GLU A 5 42.99 -1.74 -5.69
C GLU A 5 42.08 -2.46 -4.69
N LYS A 6 42.24 -2.14 -3.41
CA LYS A 6 41.42 -2.70 -2.33
C LYS A 6 40.16 -1.86 -2.15
N LEU A 7 39.01 -2.46 -2.38
CA LEU A 7 37.72 -1.86 -2.07
C LEU A 7 37.23 -2.36 -0.71
N LEU A 8 36.73 -1.43 0.11
CA LEU A 8 36.06 -1.71 1.37
C LEU A 8 34.58 -1.35 1.22
N GLY A 9 33.69 -2.27 1.60
CA GLY A 9 32.26 -2.03 1.65
C GLY A 9 31.75 -2.32 3.06
N GLU A 10 30.97 -1.38 3.61
CA GLU A 10 30.29 -1.53 4.89
C GLU A 10 28.77 -1.51 4.66
N ALA A 11 28.05 -2.35 5.40
CA ALA A 11 26.60 -2.40 5.39
C ALA A 11 26.08 -2.50 6.84
N THR A 12 25.05 -1.75 7.17
CA THR A 12 24.38 -1.78 8.48
C THR A 12 22.98 -2.38 8.33
N LEU A 13 22.67 -3.39 9.15
CA LEU A 13 21.34 -4.00 9.22
C LEU A 13 20.49 -3.34 10.32
N HIS A 14 19.31 -2.84 9.96
CA HIS A 14 18.31 -2.35 10.91
C HIS A 14 17.18 -3.37 11.06
N HIS A 15 16.92 -3.87 12.28
CA HIS A 15 15.88 -4.88 12.55
C HIS A 15 14.58 -4.30 13.12
N ALA A 16 14.53 -2.99 13.42
CA ALA A 16 13.36 -2.35 13.97
C ALA A 16 12.30 -2.09 12.88
N LEU A 17 11.13 -2.69 13.05
CA LEU A 17 10.00 -2.48 12.15
C LEU A 17 9.18 -1.25 12.60
N PRO A 18 8.64 -0.45 11.66
CA PRO A 18 7.69 0.61 12.00
C PRO A 18 6.38 0.02 12.57
N ALA A 19 5.63 0.83 13.33
CA ALA A 19 4.29 0.44 13.75
C ALA A 19 3.36 0.27 12.52
N THR A 20 2.48 -0.73 12.57
CA THR A 20 1.47 -0.96 11.54
C THR A 20 0.36 0.10 11.58
N THR A 21 -0.48 0.10 10.55
CA THR A 21 -1.70 0.93 10.46
C THR A 21 -2.94 0.04 10.35
N SER A 22 -4.12 0.64 10.20
CA SER A 22 -5.40 -0.04 10.01
C SER A 22 -6.26 0.71 9.00
N PHE A 23 -6.96 -0.02 8.14
CA PHE A 23 -7.93 0.58 7.22
C PHE A 23 -9.13 1.15 7.97
N VAL A 24 -9.46 2.40 7.66
CA VAL A 24 -10.69 3.07 8.09
C VAL A 24 -11.77 2.89 7.02
N SER A 25 -11.40 3.05 5.75
CA SER A 25 -12.26 2.78 4.59
C SER A 25 -11.42 2.39 3.36
N PRO A 26 -11.83 1.39 2.56
CA PRO A 26 -12.93 0.47 2.84
C PRO A 26 -12.61 -0.41 4.06
N LYS A 27 -13.65 -0.81 4.81
CA LYS A 27 -13.49 -1.77 5.91
C LYS A 27 -13.15 -3.14 5.37
N ALA A 28 -12.57 -3.99 6.22
CA ALA A 28 -12.24 -5.34 5.82
C ALA A 28 -13.48 -6.14 5.39
N GLY A 29 -13.39 -6.78 4.22
CA GLY A 29 -14.49 -7.53 3.62
C GLY A 29 -15.67 -6.68 3.15
N ALA A 30 -15.52 -5.35 3.04
CA ALA A 30 -16.60 -4.49 2.59
C ALA A 30 -17.09 -4.89 1.19
N ALA A 31 -18.41 -4.94 1.02
CA ALA A 31 -19.07 -5.17 -0.26
C ALA A 31 -19.80 -3.90 -0.74
N GLY A 32 -20.05 -3.80 -2.04
CA GLY A 32 -20.77 -2.65 -2.60
C GLY A 32 -19.94 -1.37 -2.67
N VAL A 33 -18.60 -1.48 -2.64
CA VAL A 33 -17.71 -0.32 -2.73
C VAL A 33 -17.86 0.37 -4.09
N ALA A 34 -17.96 1.69 -4.11
CA ALA A 34 -18.10 2.45 -5.35
C ALA A 34 -16.87 2.27 -6.26
N THR A 35 -17.11 2.15 -7.57
CA THR A 35 -16.03 2.05 -8.59
C THR A 35 -15.47 3.41 -8.99
N LYS A 36 -16.10 4.50 -8.57
CA LYS A 36 -15.70 5.88 -8.84
C LYS A 36 -15.57 6.68 -7.55
N ASN A 37 -14.69 7.67 -7.53
CA ASN A 37 -14.41 8.52 -6.39
C ASN A 37 -14.06 7.74 -5.11
N LEU A 38 -13.50 6.53 -5.25
CA LEU A 38 -13.09 5.74 -4.08
C LEU A 38 -11.92 6.45 -3.40
N LYS A 39 -12.11 6.80 -2.13
CA LYS A 39 -11.05 7.27 -1.25
C LYS A 39 -10.70 6.19 -0.23
N ILE A 40 -9.49 5.66 -0.33
CA ILE A 40 -8.91 4.77 0.66
C ILE A 40 -8.41 5.64 1.82
N THR A 41 -8.70 5.25 3.05
CA THR A 41 -8.33 5.98 4.28
C THR A 41 -7.86 5.02 5.36
N TRP A 42 -6.93 5.47 6.18
CA TRP A 42 -6.29 4.67 7.22
C TRP A 42 -5.97 5.48 8.47
N SER A 43 -5.71 4.77 9.56
CA SER A 43 -5.27 5.36 10.82
C SER A 43 -3.83 5.90 10.68
N PRO A 44 -3.58 7.19 10.94
CA PRO A 44 -2.24 7.75 10.81
C PRO A 44 -1.28 7.17 11.86
N VAL A 45 -0.07 6.88 11.42
CA VAL A 45 1.07 6.44 12.23
C VAL A 45 2.12 7.55 12.23
N LYS A 46 2.63 7.89 13.41
CA LYS A 46 3.65 8.94 13.57
C LYS A 46 5.03 8.46 13.13
N ASN A 47 5.90 9.40 12.80
CA ASN A 47 7.32 9.17 12.51
C ASN A 47 7.61 8.26 11.30
N LEU A 48 6.68 8.20 10.33
CA LEU A 48 6.90 7.51 9.06
C LEU A 48 7.54 8.42 8.01
N THR A 49 8.32 7.81 7.13
CA THR A 49 8.80 8.45 5.90
C THR A 49 7.68 8.48 4.87
N ALA A 50 7.02 7.34 4.68
CA ALA A 50 6.02 7.15 3.64
C ALA A 50 5.01 6.05 4.03
N TYR A 51 3.90 6.02 3.29
CA TYR A 51 3.11 4.80 3.12
C TYR A 51 3.32 4.26 1.70
N THR A 52 3.24 2.95 1.57
CA THR A 52 3.10 2.26 0.28
C THR A 52 1.71 1.64 0.22
N LEU A 53 0.98 1.86 -0.86
CA LEU A 53 -0.35 1.31 -1.08
C LEU A 53 -0.30 0.43 -2.31
N ASN A 54 -0.79 -0.80 -2.21
CA ASN A 54 -0.95 -1.70 -3.33
C ASN A 54 -2.41 -2.15 -3.43
N LEU A 55 -2.98 -2.00 -4.62
CA LEU A 55 -4.34 -2.39 -4.92
C LEU A 55 -4.31 -3.36 -6.09
N GLU A 56 -4.70 -4.60 -5.85
CA GLU A 56 -4.60 -5.70 -6.81
C GLU A 56 -5.97 -6.27 -7.10
N GLN A 57 -6.27 -6.47 -8.38
CA GLN A 57 -7.45 -7.24 -8.76
C GLN A 57 -7.19 -8.73 -8.50
N ARG A 58 -7.98 -9.36 -7.63
CA ARG A 58 -7.74 -10.75 -7.23
C ARG A 58 -7.80 -11.69 -8.43
N GLY A 59 -6.75 -12.49 -8.62
CA GLY A 59 -6.65 -13.46 -9.71
C GLY A 59 -6.31 -12.87 -11.08
N LYS A 60 -5.90 -11.60 -11.17
CA LYS A 60 -5.43 -10.96 -12.41
C LYS A 60 -4.10 -10.22 -12.19
N SER A 61 -3.46 -9.82 -13.29
CA SER A 61 -2.19 -9.08 -13.28
C SER A 61 -2.35 -7.55 -13.13
N ALA A 62 -3.58 -7.03 -13.05
CA ALA A 62 -3.81 -5.60 -12.89
C ALA A 62 -3.59 -5.18 -11.44
N SER A 63 -2.58 -4.36 -11.20
CA SER A 63 -2.28 -3.76 -9.90
C SER A 63 -1.98 -2.27 -10.01
N LEU A 64 -2.23 -1.54 -8.93
CA LEU A 64 -1.81 -0.17 -8.73
C LEU A 64 -0.94 -0.12 -7.49
N THR A 65 0.27 0.38 -7.62
CA THR A 65 1.14 0.69 -6.48
C THR A 65 1.35 2.20 -6.39
N ALA A 66 1.17 2.76 -5.20
CA ALA A 66 1.36 4.17 -4.92
C ALA A 66 2.25 4.36 -3.68
N HIS A 67 3.15 5.33 -3.73
CA HIS A 67 3.92 5.77 -2.58
C HIS A 67 3.47 7.19 -2.21
N VAL A 68 3.05 7.38 -0.97
CA VAL A 68 2.55 8.67 -0.49
C VAL A 68 3.32 9.12 0.75
N PRO A 69 3.44 10.43 1.01
CA PRO A 69 4.12 10.94 2.19
C PRO A 69 3.57 10.37 3.50
N GLY A 70 4.42 10.17 4.51
CA GLY A 70 3.99 9.70 5.84
C GLY A 70 3.04 10.65 6.57
N SER A 71 2.88 11.87 6.08
CA SER A 71 1.96 12.89 6.60
C SER A 71 0.51 12.74 6.14
N VAL A 72 0.23 11.91 5.13
CA VAL A 72 -1.14 11.71 4.63
C VAL A 72 -1.78 10.45 5.20
N SER A 73 -3.11 10.45 5.29
CA SER A 73 -3.91 9.31 5.76
C SER A 73 -5.01 8.90 4.78
N SER A 74 -4.87 9.31 3.52
CA SER A 74 -5.82 8.98 2.47
C SER A 74 -5.21 8.97 1.08
N PHE A 75 -5.79 8.17 0.18
CA PHE A 75 -5.44 8.10 -1.23
C PHE A 75 -6.73 8.02 -2.07
N ALA A 76 -6.83 8.85 -3.10
CA ALA A 76 -7.92 8.79 -4.07
C ALA A 76 -7.56 7.80 -5.18
N VAL A 77 -8.36 6.76 -5.35
CA VAL A 77 -8.18 5.79 -6.43
C VAL A 77 -8.64 6.43 -7.74
N PRO A 78 -7.80 6.43 -8.79
CA PRO A 78 -8.20 6.95 -10.09
C PRO A 78 -9.44 6.25 -10.63
N ASP A 79 -10.39 7.05 -11.12
CA ASP A 79 -11.56 6.53 -11.81
C ASP A 79 -11.17 5.70 -13.03
N GLY A 80 -11.91 4.62 -13.29
CA GLY A 80 -11.66 3.70 -14.40
C GLY A 80 -10.72 2.53 -14.07
N LEU A 81 -10.05 2.56 -12.91
CA LEU A 81 -9.23 1.42 -12.44
C LEU A 81 -10.10 0.26 -11.92
N LEU A 82 -11.21 0.58 -11.26
CA LEU A 82 -12.07 -0.38 -10.59
C LEU A 82 -13.17 -0.89 -11.52
N LEU A 83 -13.27 -2.21 -11.63
CA LEU A 83 -14.34 -2.89 -12.36
C LEU A 83 -15.53 -3.17 -11.43
N PRO A 84 -16.79 -3.10 -11.91
CA PRO A 84 -17.96 -3.49 -11.13
C PRO A 84 -17.93 -4.96 -10.70
N GLY A 85 -18.54 -5.28 -9.56
CA GLY A 85 -18.75 -6.64 -9.05
C GLY A 85 -17.47 -7.44 -8.75
N THR A 86 -16.32 -6.76 -8.70
CA THR A 86 -14.97 -7.34 -8.68
C THR A 86 -14.37 -7.26 -7.28
N GLU A 87 -13.67 -8.31 -6.87
CA GLU A 87 -12.94 -8.35 -5.61
C GLU A 87 -11.50 -7.85 -5.81
N TYR A 88 -11.05 -7.00 -4.88
CA TYR A 88 -9.71 -6.44 -4.85
C TYR A 88 -9.04 -6.77 -3.51
N GLN A 89 -7.74 -7.05 -3.57
CA GLN A 89 -6.86 -7.05 -2.41
C GLN A 89 -6.22 -5.67 -2.29
N LEU A 90 -6.20 -5.14 -1.07
CA LEU A 90 -5.64 -3.86 -0.73
C LEU A 90 -4.61 -4.06 0.39
N ALA A 91 -3.37 -3.70 0.09
CA ALA A 91 -2.27 -3.72 1.03
C ALA A 91 -1.80 -2.29 1.33
N LEU A 92 -1.49 -2.03 2.59
CA LEU A 92 -1.00 -0.75 3.06
C LEU A 92 0.22 -0.97 3.96
N GLY A 93 1.35 -0.44 3.51
CA GLY A 93 2.62 -0.55 4.19
C GLY A 93 3.05 0.77 4.82
N THR A 94 3.60 0.70 6.02
CA THR A 94 4.23 1.83 6.72
C THR A 94 5.74 1.75 6.51
N VAL A 95 6.38 2.84 6.05
CA VAL A 95 7.81 2.87 5.75
C VAL A 95 8.55 3.73 6.77
N SER A 96 9.53 3.14 7.46
CA SER A 96 10.39 3.83 8.43
C SER A 96 11.48 4.68 7.77
N LYS A 97 12.22 5.47 8.56
CA LYS A 97 13.38 6.24 8.09
C LYS A 97 14.53 5.38 7.56
N THR A 98 14.66 4.16 8.06
CA THR A 98 15.69 3.19 7.63
C THR A 98 15.22 2.31 6.48
N GLY A 99 14.03 2.57 5.92
CA GLY A 99 13.46 1.80 4.81
C GLY A 99 12.76 0.51 5.21
N ASN A 100 12.75 0.13 6.51
CA ASN A 100 11.99 -1.02 6.97
C ASN A 100 10.48 -0.79 6.81
N ILE A 101 9.75 -1.86 6.44
CA ILE A 101 8.33 -1.82 6.11
C ILE A 101 7.56 -2.78 7.00
N SER A 102 6.34 -2.38 7.41
CA SER A 102 5.33 -3.28 7.96
C SER A 102 4.06 -3.15 7.15
N LEU A 103 3.36 -4.26 6.90
CA LEU A 103 2.24 -4.33 5.98
C LEU A 103 0.97 -4.82 6.69
N VAL A 104 -0.16 -4.24 6.32
CA VAL A 104 -1.48 -4.81 6.60
C VAL A 104 -2.23 -4.98 5.29
N GLU A 105 -3.03 -6.04 5.21
CA GLU A 105 -3.79 -6.38 4.01
C GLU A 105 -5.27 -6.57 4.34
N THR A 106 -6.10 -6.30 3.35
CA THR A 106 -7.53 -6.56 3.40
C THR A 106 -8.08 -6.82 2.01
N THR A 107 -9.31 -7.30 1.93
CA THR A 107 -10.08 -7.35 0.69
C THR A 107 -11.32 -6.47 0.76
N PHE A 108 -11.82 -6.07 -0.41
CA PHE A 108 -13.15 -5.49 -0.58
C PHE A 108 -13.71 -5.86 -1.96
N ARG A 109 -15.03 -5.75 -2.11
CA ARG A 109 -15.74 -6.00 -3.36
C ARG A 109 -16.49 -4.77 -3.83
N THR A 110 -16.32 -4.41 -5.10
CA THR A 110 -17.03 -3.30 -5.71
C THR A 110 -18.51 -3.61 -5.94
N ALA A 111 -19.34 -2.57 -6.01
CA ALA A 111 -20.74 -2.69 -6.39
C ALA A 111 -20.87 -3.33 -7.78
N ALA A 112 -21.85 -4.22 -7.94
CA ALA A 112 -22.24 -4.70 -9.26
C ALA A 112 -22.92 -3.57 -10.05
N ASN A 113 -22.93 -3.67 -11.38
CA ASN A 113 -23.75 -2.76 -12.17
C ASN A 113 -25.22 -2.91 -11.76
N PRO A 114 -25.97 -1.79 -11.62
CA PRO A 114 -27.42 -1.89 -11.54
C PRO A 114 -27.92 -2.60 -12.80
N ARG A 115 -28.74 -3.63 -12.58
CA ARG A 115 -29.35 -4.44 -13.63
C ARG A 115 -30.43 -3.64 -14.35
#